data_AF-A0A3N5UI36-F1
#
_entry.id   AF-A0A3N5UI36-F1
#
_cell.length_a   1.000
_cell.length_b   1.000
_cell.length_c   1.000
_cell.angle_alpha   90.00
_cell.angle_beta   90.00
_cell.angle_gamma   90.00
#
_symmetry.space_group_name_H-M   'P 1'
#
loop_
_entity.id
_entity.type
_entity.pdbx_description
1 polymer ?
#
loop_
_entity_poly.entity_id
_entity_poly.type
_entity_poly.pdbx_seq_one_letter_code
_entity_poly.pdbx_strand_id
1 'polypeptide(L)'
;MKEHREETRRDDKDYAWRFPVQPETNSPVYDDPMVEMIRSFLADFLNLGHLTRDGKRVDVDGFQFANDSKTVYQIFPKLDSGEMTGREK
;
A
#
# COMPACT_ATOMS: atom_id res chain seq x y z
N MET A 1 17.00 -59.85 -31.25
CA MET A 1 15.98 -58.92 -30.73
C MET A 1 16.57 -58.19 -29.54
N LYS A 2 16.86 -56.90 -29.67
CA LYS A 2 17.30 -56.04 -28.55
C LYS A 2 16.18 -55.02 -28.32
N GLU A 3 15.54 -55.11 -27.16
CA GLU A 3 14.57 -54.12 -26.71
C GLU A 3 15.31 -52.82 -26.37
N HIS A 4 15.10 -51.78 -27.18
CA HIS A 4 15.45 -50.42 -26.80
C HIS A 4 14.25 -49.83 -26.04
N ARG A 5 14.33 -49.87 -24.72
CA ARG A 5 13.43 -49.12 -23.84
C ARG A 5 13.85 -47.65 -23.92
N GLU A 6 13.09 -46.85 -24.67
CA GLU A 6 13.22 -45.39 -24.65
C GLU A 6 12.81 -44.88 -23.27
N GLU A 7 13.80 -44.48 -22.49
CA GLU A 7 13.59 -43.81 -21.21
C GLU A 7 13.28 -42.34 -21.50
N THR A 8 11.98 -42.03 -21.54
CA THR A 8 11.49 -40.66 -21.62
C THR A 8 11.91 -39.92 -20.35
N ARG A 9 12.94 -39.08 -20.46
CA ARG A 9 13.29 -38.09 -19.44
C ARG A 9 12.08 -37.18 -19.26
N ARG A 10 11.30 -37.40 -18.20
CA ARG A 10 10.37 -36.38 -17.70
C ARG A 10 11.23 -35.27 -17.11
N ASP A 11 11.31 -34.16 -17.80
CA ASP A 11 11.73 -32.91 -17.19
C ASP A 11 10.64 -32.48 -16.20
N ASP A 12 10.64 -33.10 -15.01
CA ASP A 12 9.80 -32.75 -13.85
C ASP A 12 10.31 -31.43 -13.23
N LYS A 13 10.28 -30.36 -14.03
CA LYS A 13 10.50 -29.01 -13.51
C LYS A 13 9.16 -28.45 -13.08
N ASP A 14 8.87 -28.57 -11.79
CA ASP A 14 7.76 -27.88 -11.16
C ASP A 14 7.97 -26.36 -11.31
N TYR A 15 7.28 -25.76 -12.28
CA TYR A 15 7.31 -24.31 -12.47
C TYR A 15 6.53 -23.65 -11.34
N ALA A 16 7.25 -23.14 -10.34
CA ALA A 16 6.67 -22.30 -9.29
C ALA A 16 6.79 -20.81 -9.68
N TRP A 17 5.68 -20.17 -10.00
CA TRP A 17 5.63 -18.72 -10.13
C TRP A 17 5.68 -18.08 -8.75
N ARG A 18 6.75 -17.30 -8.50
CA ARG A 18 6.91 -16.46 -7.31
C ARG A 18 7.01 -15.02 -7.76
N PHE A 19 6.01 -14.22 -7.41
CA PHE A 19 6.12 -12.78 -7.55
C PHE A 19 6.91 -12.27 -6.35
N PRO A 20 8.04 -11.57 -6.56
CA PRO A 20 8.70 -10.90 -5.46
C PRO A 20 7.73 -9.86 -4.92
N VAL A 21 7.19 -10.11 -3.73
CA VAL A 21 6.50 -9.07 -2.97
C VAL A 21 7.60 -8.08 -2.61
N GLN A 22 7.59 -6.92 -3.26
CA GLN A 22 8.49 -5.84 -2.86
C GLN A 22 8.18 -5.56 -1.38
N PRO A 23 9.18 -5.48 -0.51
CA PRO A 23 8.93 -5.08 0.86
C PRO A 23 8.23 -3.72 0.81
N GLU A 24 7.05 -3.64 1.44
CA GLU A 24 6.28 -2.41 1.55
C GLU A 24 7.22 -1.31 2.07
N THR A 25 7.57 -0.35 1.21
CA THR A 25 8.53 0.71 1.56
C THR A 25 7.94 1.70 2.58
N ASN A 26 6.64 1.60 2.83
CA ASN A 26 5.93 2.48 3.74
C ASN A 26 5.81 1.80 5.09
N SER A 27 6.53 2.33 6.09
CA SER A 27 6.25 2.01 7.48
C SER A 27 4.82 2.42 7.83
N PRO A 28 4.11 1.62 8.65
CA PRO A 28 2.75 1.96 9.06
C PRO A 28 2.74 3.32 9.76
N VAL A 29 1.75 4.15 9.45
CA VAL A 29 1.57 5.47 10.08
C VAL A 29 0.91 5.33 11.45
N TYR A 30 0.00 4.36 11.60
CA TYR A 30 -0.67 4.03 12.85
C TYR A 30 -0.31 2.64 13.35
N ASP A 31 -0.20 2.50 14.68
CA ASP A 31 0.06 1.21 15.33
C ASP A 31 -1.14 0.25 15.23
N ASP A 32 -2.37 0.79 15.17
CA ASP A 32 -3.59 -0.01 15.04
C ASP A 32 -3.71 -0.54 13.60
N PRO A 33 -3.70 -1.88 13.40
CA PRO A 33 -3.74 -2.46 12.06
C PRO A 33 -5.01 -2.15 11.27
N MET A 34 -6.15 -2.02 11.95
CA MET A 34 -7.43 -1.69 11.31
C MET A 34 -7.44 -0.25 10.84
N VAL A 35 -6.93 0.67 11.66
CA VAL A 35 -6.77 2.08 11.31
C VAL A 35 -5.84 2.22 10.09
N GLU A 36 -4.69 1.55 10.11
CA GLU A 36 -3.70 1.62 9.03
C GLU A 36 -4.22 1.03 7.71
N MET A 37 -4.98 -0.07 7.79
CA MET A 37 -5.65 -0.67 6.64
C MET A 37 -6.64 0.32 6.01
N ILE A 38 -7.50 0.96 6.83
CA ILE A 38 -8.49 1.92 6.35
C ILE A 38 -7.81 3.16 5.79
N ARG A 39 -6.76 3.67 6.46
CA ARG A 39 -5.94 4.79 5.99
C ARG A 39 -5.40 4.53 4.59
N SER A 40 -4.76 3.37 4.40
CA SER A 40 -4.15 2.98 3.12
C SER A 40 -5.20 2.83 2.02
N PHE A 41 -6.31 2.14 2.33
CA PHE A 41 -7.42 1.98 1.38
C PHE A 41 -8.00 3.32 0.92
N LEU A 42 -8.21 4.27 1.84
CA LEU A 42 -8.72 5.60 1.50
C LEU A 42 -7.72 6.41 0.70
N ALA A 43 -6.42 6.32 1.01
CA ALA A 43 -5.38 6.98 0.24
C ALA A 43 -5.36 6.50 -1.21
N ASP A 44 -5.41 5.17 -1.42
CA ASP A 44 -5.43 4.57 -2.76
C ASP A 44 -6.72 4.92 -3.51
N PHE A 45 -7.86 4.91 -2.84
CA PHE A 45 -9.14 5.32 -3.42
C PHE A 45 -9.12 6.78 -3.88
N LEU A 46 -8.57 7.69 -3.06
CA LEU A 46 -8.46 9.12 -3.39
C LEU A 46 -7.40 9.43 -4.45
N ASN A 47 -6.47 8.50 -4.72
CA ASN A 47 -5.58 8.56 -5.88
C ASN A 47 -6.31 8.21 -7.19
N LEU A 48 -7.38 7.42 -7.14
CA LEU A 48 -8.17 7.02 -8.30
C LEU A 48 -9.32 7.98 -8.61
N GLY A 49 -9.85 8.67 -7.60
CA GLY A 49 -11.01 9.53 -7.75
C GLY A 49 -11.06 10.69 -6.75
N HIS A 50 -11.96 11.64 -7.00
CA HIS A 50 -12.16 12.80 -6.13
C HIS A 50 -13.58 12.83 -5.58
N LEU A 51 -13.70 13.11 -4.29
CA LEU A 51 -15.01 13.39 -3.71
C LEU A 51 -15.47 14.79 -4.12
N THR A 52 -16.76 14.90 -4.40
CA THR A 52 -17.39 16.17 -4.74
C THR A 52 -18.57 16.43 -3.82
N ARG A 53 -18.78 17.69 -3.48
CA ARG A 53 -19.95 18.18 -2.76
C ARG A 53 -20.50 19.37 -3.52
N ASP A 54 -21.77 19.31 -3.88
CA ASP A 54 -22.46 20.36 -4.67
C ASP A 54 -21.69 20.73 -5.95
N GLY A 55 -21.12 19.71 -6.63
CA GLY A 55 -20.34 19.88 -7.86
C GLY A 55 -18.93 20.45 -7.66
N LYS A 56 -18.50 20.73 -6.44
CA LYS A 56 -17.15 21.18 -6.11
C LYS A 56 -16.32 20.05 -5.53
N ARG A 57 -15.05 19.95 -5.95
CA ARG A 57 -14.08 19.03 -5.36
C ARG A 57 -13.90 19.34 -3.88
N VAL A 58 -13.82 18.29 -3.07
CA VAL A 58 -13.51 18.36 -1.65
C VAL A 58 -12.22 17.59 -1.40
N ASP A 59 -11.26 18.24 -0.76
CA ASP A 59 -10.04 17.59 -0.32
C ASP A 59 -10.31 16.91 1.03
N VAL A 60 -9.81 15.67 1.17
CA VAL A 60 -10.04 14.83 2.34
C VAL A 60 -8.71 14.55 3.01
N ASP A 61 -8.51 15.17 4.17
CA ASP A 61 -7.26 15.03 4.93
C ASP A 61 -7.30 13.90 5.95
N GLY A 62 -8.49 13.43 6.32
CA GLY A 62 -8.66 12.45 7.39
C GLY A 62 -10.03 11.79 7.45
N PHE A 63 -10.15 10.79 8.33
CA PHE A 63 -11.38 10.08 8.63
C PHE A 63 -11.54 9.88 10.14
N GLN A 64 -12.76 9.58 10.56
CA GLN A 64 -13.11 9.26 11.95
C GLN A 64 -14.02 8.03 11.96
N PHE A 65 -13.99 7.26 13.05
CA PHE A 65 -14.95 6.18 13.20
C PHE A 65 -16.31 6.71 13.64
N ALA A 66 -17.39 6.06 13.21
CA ALA A 66 -18.73 6.47 13.60
C ALA A 66 -18.98 6.35 15.12
N ASN A 67 -18.26 5.44 15.79
CA ASN A 67 -18.33 5.25 17.24
C ASN A 67 -17.37 6.17 18.03
N ASP A 68 -16.45 6.86 17.36
CA ASP A 68 -15.50 7.78 17.98
C ASP A 68 -15.32 9.04 17.13
N SER A 69 -16.05 10.10 17.49
CA SER A 69 -15.96 11.41 16.87
C SER A 69 -14.86 12.30 17.45
N LYS A 70 -14.09 11.82 18.43
CA LYS A 70 -13.02 12.62 19.06
C LYS A 70 -11.70 12.48 18.32
N THR A 71 -11.49 11.35 17.65
CA THR A 71 -10.22 11.03 16.99
C THR A 71 -10.36 11.16 15.48
N VAL A 72 -9.54 12.03 14.88
CA VAL A 72 -9.42 12.16 13.43
C VAL A 72 -8.08 11.58 13.00
N TYR A 73 -8.13 10.53 12.19
CA TYR A 73 -6.97 9.88 11.59
C TYR A 73 -6.66 10.54 10.25
N GLN A 74 -5.47 11.09 10.10
CA GLN A 74 -4.98 11.63 8.83
C GLN A 74 -4.74 10.51 7.82
N ILE A 75 -5.18 10.73 6.57
CA ILE A 75 -5.00 9.79 5.45
C ILE A 75 -3.60 9.91 4.88
N PHE A 76 -3.16 11.15 4.66
CA PHE A 76 -1.84 11.48 4.12
C PHE A 76 -0.96 12.00 5.25
N PRO A 77 0.18 11.35 5.55
CA PRO A 77 1.10 11.85 6.56
C PRO A 77 1.64 13.20 6.10
N LYS A 78 1.65 14.18 7.02
CA LYS A 78 2.34 15.44 6.77
C LYS A 78 3.83 15.12 6.66
N LEU A 79 4.40 15.32 5.47
CA LEU A 79 5.85 15.37 5.33
C LEU A 79 6.31 16.52 6.23
N ASP A 80 7.02 16.20 7.31
CA ASP A 80 7.74 17.21 8.06
C ASP A 80 8.63 17.92 7.06
N SER A 81 8.31 19.18 6.76
CA SER A 81 9.15 20.05 5.96
C SER A 81 10.42 20.24 6.75
N GLY A 82 11.42 19.39 6.51
CA GLY A 82 12.73 19.48 7.13
C GLY A 82 13.20 20.92 7.00
N GLU A 83 13.37 21.57 8.14
CA GLU A 83 13.96 22.89 8.24
C GLU A 83 15.27 22.88 7.44
N MET A 84 15.30 23.62 6.33
CA MET A 84 16.54 24.08 5.72
C MET A 84 17.22 25.00 6.73
N THR A 85 17.98 24.46 7.68
CA THR A 85 18.97 25.25 8.41
C THR A 85 20.21 25.35 7.53
N GLY A 86 20.23 26.37 6.68
CA GLY A 86 21.46 26.82 6.04
C GLY A 86 22.50 27.12 7.12
N ARG A 87 23.55 26.33 7.18
CA ARG A 87 24.80 26.73 7.83
C ARG A 87 25.66 27.42 6.78
N GLU A 88 25.62 28.74 6.77
CA GLU A 88 26.77 29.53 6.33
C GLU A 88 27.94 29.26 7.29
N LYS A 89 29.10 28.97 6.72
CA LYS A 89 30.41 29.29 7.29
C LYS A 89 31.32 29.75 6.17
#